data_AF-A5BJH5-F1
#
_entry.id   AF-A5BJH5-F1
#
_cell.length_a   1.000
_cell.length_b   1.000
_cell.length_c   1.000
_cell.angle_alpha   90.00
_cell.angle_beta   90.00
_cell.angle_gamma   90.00
#
_symmetry.space_group_name_H-M   'P 1'
#
loop_
_entity.id
_entity.type
_entity.pdbx_description
1 polymer ?
#
loop_
_entity_poly.entity_id
_entity_poly.type
_entity_poly.pdbx_seq_one_letter_code
_entity_poly.pdbx_strand_id
1 'polypeptide(L)'
;MTVTQYEVKFMELSRFSPQLLATEEEKTLKFQDGLKPYLKNKISILKLGVYLKVVDRALVAKKDNEDLHQYRERQRTKHRSDGPHSNQA
;
A
#
# COMPACT_ATOMS: atom_id res chain seq x y z
N MET A 1 5.65 -1.01 8.90
CA MET A 1 6.42 -0.36 7.83
C MET A 1 5.48 0.26 6.81
N THR A 2 5.60 1.57 6.58
CA THR A 2 4.92 2.30 5.49
C THR A 2 5.65 2.07 4.16
N VAL A 3 5.04 2.49 3.03
CA VAL A 3 5.71 2.41 1.71
C VAL A 3 6.98 3.25 1.70
N THR A 4 6.95 4.47 2.24
CA THR A 4 8.13 5.34 2.36
C THR A 4 9.24 4.72 3.21
N GLN A 5 8.90 4.13 4.36
CA GLN A 5 9.89 3.45 5.20
C GLN A 5 10.50 2.23 4.48
N TYR A 6 9.67 1.51 3.74
CA TYR A 6 10.13 0.38 2.92
C TYR A 6 11.07 0.86 1.81
N GLU A 7 10.73 1.93 1.11
CA GLU A 7 11.54 2.54 0.06
C GLU A 7 12.93 2.94 0.57
N VAL A 8 12.99 3.65 1.70
CA VAL A 8 14.26 4.04 2.33
C VAL A 8 15.11 2.80 2.61
N LYS A 9 14.53 1.79 3.28
CA LYS A 9 15.24 0.55 3.61
C LYS A 9 15.67 -0.22 2.36
N PHE A 10 14.84 -0.23 1.32
CA PHE A 10 15.15 -0.85 0.04
C PHE A 10 16.37 -0.18 -0.62
N MET A 11 16.40 1.16 -0.62
CA MET A 11 17.53 1.93 -1.15
C MET A 11 18.80 1.76 -0.31
N GLU A 12 18.70 1.69 1.01
CA GLU A 12 19.84 1.38 1.89
C GLU A 12 20.41 -0.01 1.57
N LEU A 13 19.55 -1.03 1.48
CA LEU A 13 19.96 -2.39 1.16
C LEU A 13 20.52 -2.53 -0.25
N SER A 14 20.03 -1.73 -1.21
CA SER A 14 20.52 -1.74 -2.60
C SER A 14 22.02 -1.43 -2.72
N ARG A 15 22.58 -0.67 -1.77
CA ARG A 15 24.01 -0.32 -1.73
C ARG A 15 24.91 -1.52 -1.46
N PHE A 16 24.41 -2.55 -0.78
CA PHE A 16 25.19 -3.74 -0.44
C PHE A 16 25.20 -4.78 -1.56
N SER A 17 24.21 -4.74 -2.45
CA SER A 17 24.09 -5.70 -3.56
C SER A 17 23.60 -5.00 -4.85
N PRO A 18 24.37 -4.05 -5.42
CA PRO A 18 23.96 -3.31 -6.62
C PRO A 18 23.73 -4.23 -7.83
N GLN A 19 24.40 -5.39 -7.86
CA GLN A 19 24.25 -6.40 -8.90
C GLN A 19 22.84 -7.02 -8.96
N LEU A 20 22.10 -7.04 -7.85
CA LEU A 20 20.73 -7.58 -7.80
C LEU A 20 19.66 -6.62 -8.31
N LEU A 21 20.05 -5.37 -8.58
CA LEU A 21 19.19 -4.27 -9.00
C LEU A 21 19.87 -3.52 -10.16
N ALA A 22 20.60 -4.26 -10.99
CA ALA A 22 21.46 -3.72 -12.04
C ALA A 22 20.63 -3.05 -13.15
N THR A 23 19.45 -3.60 -13.42
CA THR A 23 18.48 -3.04 -14.37
C THR A 23 17.31 -2.39 -13.64
N GLU A 24 16.68 -1.42 -14.31
CA GLU A 24 15.47 -0.78 -13.81
C GLU A 24 14.32 -1.79 -13.66
N GLU A 25 14.27 -2.82 -14.51
CA GLU A 25 13.28 -3.90 -14.42
C GLU A 25 13.48 -4.77 -13.18
N GLU A 26 14.70 -5.26 -12.92
CA GLU A 26 15.02 -6.02 -11.71
C GLU A 26 14.71 -5.21 -10.45
N LYS A 27 15.07 -3.92 -10.46
CA LYS A 27 14.78 -3.01 -9.36
C LYS A 27 13.28 -2.87 -9.12
N THR A 28 12.52 -2.69 -10.21
CA THR A 28 11.07 -2.55 -10.16
C THR A 28 10.40 -3.83 -9.63
N LEU A 29 10.78 -5.00 -10.17
CA LEU A 29 10.25 -6.29 -9.76
C LEU A 29 10.56 -6.60 -8.30
N LYS A 30 11.81 -6.42 -7.87
CA LYS A 30 12.22 -6.64 -6.48
C LYS A 30 11.49 -5.74 -5.50
N PHE A 31 11.31 -4.47 -5.85
CA PHE A 31 10.53 -3.56 -5.01
C PHE A 31 9.06 -4.00 -4.94
N GLN A 32 8.44 -4.30 -6.08
CA GLN A 32 7.05 -4.75 -6.14
C GLN A 32 6.81 -6.05 -5.35
N ASP A 33 7.77 -6.97 -5.39
CA ASP A 33 7.70 -8.24 -4.65
C ASP A 33 7.74 -8.06 -3.14
N GLY A 34 8.43 -7.03 -2.62
CA GLY A 34 8.45 -6.73 -1.20
C GLY A 34 7.28 -5.89 -0.68
N LEU A 35 6.35 -5.49 -1.56
CA LEU A 35 5.14 -4.78 -1.14
C LEU A 35 4.14 -5.71 -0.46
N LYS A 36 3.31 -5.12 0.40
CA LYS A 36 2.18 -5.85 1.00
C LYS A 36 1.26 -6.41 -0.09
N PRO A 37 0.69 -7.61 0.06
CA PRO A 37 -0.10 -8.26 -0.99
C PRO A 37 -1.21 -7.39 -1.59
N TYR A 38 -1.93 -6.61 -0.77
CA TYR A 38 -3.00 -5.74 -1.27
C TYR A 38 -2.48 -4.57 -2.13
N LEU A 39 -1.27 -4.07 -1.88
CA LEU A 39 -0.62 -3.05 -2.71
C LEU A 39 -0.07 -3.70 -3.98
N LYS A 40 0.62 -4.84 -3.83
CA LYS A 40 1.17 -5.62 -4.95
C LYS A 40 0.10 -5.93 -5.99
N ASN A 41 -1.08 -6.40 -5.57
CA ASN A 41 -2.20 -6.70 -6.47
C ASN A 41 -2.72 -5.47 -7.22
N LYS A 42 -2.74 -4.29 -6.59
CA LYS A 42 -3.17 -3.05 -7.25
C LYS A 42 -2.15 -2.59 -8.29
N ILE A 43 -0.86 -2.75 -8.00
CA ILE A 43 0.21 -2.26 -8.86
C ILE A 43 0.54 -3.24 -9.99
N SER A 44 0.43 -4.54 -9.77
CA SER A 44 0.73 -5.57 -10.79
C SER A 44 -0.14 -5.44 -12.04
N ILE A 45 -1.38 -4.99 -11.88
CA ILE A 45 -2.32 -4.74 -12.98
C ILE A 45 -1.80 -3.62 -13.90
N LEU A 46 -1.03 -2.67 -13.37
CA LEU A 46 -0.55 -1.51 -14.11
C LEU A 46 0.67 -1.82 -14.99
N LYS A 47 1.32 -2.98 -14.81
CA LYS A 47 2.48 -3.45 -15.61
C LYS A 47 3.55 -2.35 -15.82
N LEU A 48 3.91 -1.67 -14.74
CA LEU A 48 4.89 -0.57 -14.78
C LEU A 48 6.31 -1.13 -14.80
N GLY A 49 7.14 -0.65 -15.73
CA GLY A 49 8.56 -1.03 -15.84
C GLY A 49 9.54 0.03 -15.31
N VAL A 50 9.06 0.98 -14.49
CA VAL A 50 9.88 2.07 -13.95
C VAL A 50 9.70 2.12 -12.45
N TYR A 51 10.81 2.08 -11.71
CA TYR A 51 10.82 1.93 -10.25
C TYR A 51 10.08 3.08 -9.57
N LEU A 52 10.38 4.32 -9.94
CA LEU A 52 9.76 5.51 -9.35
C LEU A 52 8.25 5.56 -9.61
N LYS A 53 7.78 5.06 -10.76
CA LYS A 53 6.34 4.97 -11.04
C LYS A 53 5.67 3.95 -10.13
N VAL A 54 6.33 2.83 -9.84
CA VAL A 54 5.81 1.83 -8.89
C VAL A 54 5.75 2.39 -7.46
N VAL A 55 6.78 3.12 -7.02
CA VAL A 55 6.79 3.79 -5.71
C VAL A 55 5.62 4.78 -5.59
N ASP A 56 5.47 5.67 -6.57
CA ASP A 56 4.38 6.66 -6.59
C ASP A 56 3.00 5.99 -6.53
N ARG A 57 2.76 4.96 -7.36
CA ARG A 57 1.50 4.22 -7.33
C ARG A 57 1.28 3.45 -6.03
N ALA A 58 2.33 2.96 -5.38
CA ALA A 58 2.22 2.32 -4.07
C ALA A 58 1.82 3.32 -2.98
N LEU A 59 2.33 4.55 -3.03
CA LEU A 59 1.97 5.62 -2.11
C LEU A 59 0.50 6.03 -2.27
N VAL A 60 0.06 6.26 -3.52
CA VAL A 60 -1.35 6.56 -3.83
C VAL A 60 -2.27 5.42 -3.38
N ALA A 61 -1.95 4.17 -3.75
CA ALA A 61 -2.77 3.02 -3.38
C ALA A 61 -2.87 2.80 -1.85
N LYS A 62 -1.83 3.15 -1.09
CA LYS A 62 -1.85 3.13 0.37
C LYS A 62 -2.82 4.18 0.90
N LYS A 63 -2.74 5.41 0.39
CA LYS A 63 -3.61 6.52 0.80
C LYS A 63 -5.08 6.20 0.51
N ASP A 64 -5.38 5.72 -0.70
CA ASP A 64 -6.73 5.30 -1.08
C ASP A 64 -7.28 4.21 -0.15
N ASN A 65 -6.44 3.27 0.28
CA ASN A 65 -6.84 2.22 1.20
C ASN A 65 -7.12 2.74 2.60
N GLU A 66 -6.31 3.68 3.10
CA GLU A 66 -6.52 4.36 4.38
C GLU A 66 -7.84 5.14 4.36
N ASP A 67 -8.12 5.87 3.28
CA ASP A 67 -9.36 6.65 3.14
C ASP A 67 -10.58 5.73 3.05
N LEU A 68 -10.49 4.61 2.32
CA LEU A 68 -11.53 3.59 2.29
C LEU A 68 -11.79 2.97 3.66
N HIS A 69 -10.72 2.67 4.42
CA HIS A 69 -10.85 2.13 5.77
C HIS A 69 -11.55 3.14 6.69
N GLN A 70 -11.13 4.40 6.67
CA GLN A 70 -11.75 5.48 7.45
C GLN A 70 -13.22 5.67 7.09
N TYR A 71 -13.56 5.64 5.79
CA TYR A 71 -14.95 5.71 5.34
C TYR A 71 -15.79 4.56 5.90
N ARG A 72 -15.28 3.33 5.84
CA ARG A 72 -15.98 2.13 6.37
C ARG A 72 -16.19 2.22 7.88
N GLU A 73 -15.19 2.64 8.64
CA GLU A 73 -15.31 2.82 10.09
C GLU A 73 -16.34 3.89 10.48
N ARG A 74 -16.40 5.00 9.73
CA ARG A 74 -17.45 6.02 9.91
C ARG A 74 -18.86 5.51 9.64
N GLN A 75 -19.03 4.61 8.67
CA GLN A 75 -20.34 3.98 8.42
C GLN A 75 -20.72 3.01 9.54
N ARG A 76 -19.76 2.23 10.06
CA ARG A 76 -20.00 1.30 11.18
C ARG A 76 -20.39 2.01 12.47
N THR A 77 -19.79 3.16 12.75
CA THR A 77 -20.10 3.96 13.95
C THR A 77 -21.48 4.60 13.88
N LYS A 78 -21.91 5.08 12.70
CA LYS A 78 -23.27 5.61 12.48
C LYS A 78 -24.35 4.54 12.66
N HIS A 79 -24.17 3.35 12.10
CA HIS A 79 -25.16 2.27 12.28
C HIS A 79 -25.23 1.73 13.72
N ARG A 80 -24.26 2.03 14.59
CA ARG A 80 -24.29 1.64 16.01
C ARG A 80 -25.02 2.65 16.89
N SER A 81 -25.08 3.92 16.50
CA SER A 81 -25.83 4.96 17.23
C SER A 81 -27.34 4.90 17.02
N ASP A 82 -27.81 4.21 15.96
CA ASP A 82 -29.24 4.06 15.63
C ASP A 82 -29.84 2.72 16.13
N GLY A 83 -29.22 2.08 17.14
CA GLY A 83 -29.77 0.89 17.78
C GLY A 83 -31.12 1.19 18.44
N PRO A 84 -32.12 0.30 18.32
CA PRO A 84 -33.47 0.59 18.79
C PRO A 84 -33.46 0.85 20.29
N HIS A 85 -33.97 2.02 20.70
CA HIS A 85 -34.39 2.26 22.08
C HIS A 85 -35.45 1.20 22.40
N SER A 86 -35.02 0.13 23.06
CA SER A 86 -35.92 -0.82 23.70
C SER A 86 -36.62 -0.07 24.84
N ASN A 87 -37.81 0.45 24.53
CA ASN A 87 -38.77 0.89 25.53
C ASN A 87 -39.12 -0.32 26.41
N GLN A 88 -38.61 -0.34 27.64
CA GLN A 88 -39.14 -1.22 28.68
C GLN A 88 -40.43 -0.58 29.22
N ALA A 89 -41.53 -1.31 29.04
CA ALA A 89 -42.77 -1.16 29.79
C ALA A 89 -42.73 -2.08 31.02
#